data_AF-A0A0C2GRL1-F1
#
_entry.id   AF-A0A0C2GRL1-F1
#
_cell.length_a   1.000
_cell.length_b   1.000
_cell.length_c   1.000
_cell.angle_alpha   90.00
_cell.angle_beta   90.00
_cell.angle_gamma   90.00
#
_symmetry.space_group_name_H-M   'P 1'
#
loop_
_entity.id
_entity.type
_entity.pdbx_description
1 polymer ?
#
loop_
_entity_poly.entity_id
_entity_poly.type
_entity_poly.pdbx_seq_one_letter_code
_entity_poly.pdbx_strand_id
1 'polypeptide(L)'
;MLFWRSPSEFPTSRLEMNKVADLFDKGDGLINSKEFIDALRFDRSRELKPLTDHEKVNEEITKQKNACSCCQQFKIEKVAEGHYRFGDTQIKRMVRILRSTVMVRVGGGWEALDEFLSKHDPCRAKG
;
A
#
# COMPACT_ATOMS: atom_id res chain seq x y z
N MET A 1 -16.65 -29.00 -47.67
CA MET A 1 -16.50 -27.63 -47.13
C MET A 1 -15.94 -27.78 -45.72
N LEU A 2 -14.64 -27.54 -45.53
CA LEU A 2 -13.97 -27.75 -44.24
C LEU A 2 -14.13 -26.49 -43.38
N PHE A 3 -14.85 -26.64 -42.28
CA PHE A 3 -14.90 -25.65 -41.20
C PHE A 3 -13.53 -25.61 -40.50
N TRP A 4 -12.80 -24.53 -40.67
CA TRP A 4 -11.67 -24.22 -39.81
C TRP A 4 -12.21 -23.83 -38.43
N ARG A 5 -12.14 -24.73 -37.44
CA ARG A 5 -12.35 -24.38 -36.02
C ARG A 5 -11.05 -23.75 -35.49
N SER A 6 -11.15 -22.55 -34.91
CA SER A 6 -10.05 -21.97 -34.13
C SER A 6 -9.73 -22.87 -32.93
N PRO A 7 -8.46 -22.96 -32.48
CA PRO A 7 -8.08 -23.82 -31.34
C PRO A 7 -8.63 -23.35 -29.99
N SER A 8 -9.13 -22.12 -29.90
CA SER A 8 -9.73 -21.58 -28.70
C SER A 8 -11.25 -21.68 -28.79
N GLU A 9 -11.88 -22.23 -27.75
CA GLU A 9 -13.35 -22.39 -27.63
C GLU A 9 -14.10 -21.06 -27.46
N PHE A 10 -13.44 -19.93 -27.66
CA PHE A 10 -14.05 -18.61 -27.57
C PHE A 10 -14.78 -18.29 -28.87
N PRO A 11 -16.12 -18.06 -28.84
CA PRO A 11 -16.87 -17.65 -30.02
C PRO A 11 -16.52 -16.20 -30.35
N THR A 12 -15.47 -15.99 -31.15
CA THR A 12 -15.02 -14.67 -31.57
C THR A 12 -14.63 -14.67 -33.05
N SER A 13 -14.92 -13.57 -33.74
CA SER A 13 -14.55 -13.35 -35.13
C SER A 13 -13.11 -12.83 -35.26
N ARG A 14 -12.51 -12.98 -36.44
CA ARG A 14 -11.17 -12.43 -36.72
C ARG A 14 -11.09 -10.91 -36.48
N LEU A 15 -12.16 -10.17 -36.80
CA LEU A 15 -12.20 -8.72 -36.58
C LEU A 15 -12.22 -8.37 -35.10
N GLU A 16 -12.94 -9.15 -34.30
CA GLU A 16 -12.96 -8.97 -32.85
C GLU A 16 -11.60 -9.34 -32.24
N MET A 17 -11.00 -10.46 -32.66
CA MET A 17 -9.68 -10.84 -32.19
C MET A 17 -8.60 -9.81 -32.58
N ASN A 18 -8.67 -9.25 -33.79
CA ASN A 18 -7.74 -8.19 -34.22
C ASN A 18 -7.88 -6.94 -33.35
N LYS A 19 -9.12 -6.51 -33.03
CA LYS A 19 -9.34 -5.39 -32.10
C LYS A 19 -8.76 -5.66 -30.72
N VAL A 20 -8.81 -6.90 -30.24
CA VAL A 20 -8.17 -7.27 -28.98
C VAL A 20 -6.66 -7.24 -29.13
N ALA A 21 -6.10 -7.76 -30.22
CA ALA A 21 -4.66 -7.76 -30.46
C ALA A 21 -4.08 -6.32 -30.50
N ASP A 22 -4.78 -5.38 -31.13
CA ASP A 22 -4.40 -3.96 -31.20
C ASP A 22 -4.33 -3.29 -29.81
N LEU A 23 -5.05 -3.80 -28.80
CA LEU A 23 -4.99 -3.29 -27.42
C LEU A 23 -3.71 -3.72 -26.67
N PHE A 24 -3.09 -4.81 -27.11
CA PHE A 24 -1.91 -5.40 -26.49
C PHE A 24 -0.62 -5.00 -27.22
N ASP A 25 -0.70 -4.82 -28.53
CA ASP A 25 0.39 -4.39 -29.41
C ASP A 25 0.73 -2.91 -29.20
N LYS A 26 2.04 -2.58 -29.17
CA LYS A 26 2.56 -1.21 -29.02
C LYS A 26 2.93 -0.56 -30.37
N GLY A 27 2.51 -1.15 -31.47
CA GLY A 27 2.64 -0.62 -32.83
C GLY A 27 3.71 -1.30 -33.68
N ASP A 28 4.19 -2.49 -33.30
CA ASP A 28 5.15 -3.26 -34.10
C ASP A 28 4.51 -4.46 -34.83
N GLY A 29 3.20 -4.67 -34.65
CA GLY A 29 2.43 -5.71 -35.33
C GLY A 29 2.52 -7.08 -34.66
N LEU A 30 3.20 -7.19 -33.51
CA LEU A 30 3.41 -8.44 -32.79
C LEU A 30 3.23 -8.23 -31.28
N ILE A 31 2.62 -9.20 -30.60
CA ILE A 31 2.50 -9.15 -29.14
C ILE A 31 3.54 -10.08 -28.54
N ASN A 32 4.58 -9.53 -27.92
CA ASN A 32 5.55 -10.35 -27.21
C ASN A 32 5.07 -10.74 -25.80
N SER A 33 5.74 -11.71 -25.16
CA SER A 33 5.35 -12.20 -23.84
C SER A 33 5.31 -11.09 -22.78
N LYS A 34 6.19 -10.10 -22.86
CA LYS A 34 6.22 -8.96 -21.93
C LYS A 34 5.01 -8.06 -22.13
N GLU A 35 4.64 -7.74 -23.38
CA GLU A 35 3.45 -6.95 -23.72
C GLU A 35 2.17 -7.65 -23.32
N PHE A 36 2.08 -8.96 -23.58
CA PHE A 36 0.95 -9.76 -23.18
C PHE A 36 0.74 -9.73 -21.65
N ILE A 37 1.81 -9.97 -20.89
CA ILE A 37 1.77 -9.91 -19.43
C ILE A 37 1.51 -8.48 -18.94
N ASP A 38 2.09 -7.46 -19.56
CA ASP A 38 1.88 -6.05 -19.19
C ASP A 38 0.45 -5.55 -19.44
N ALA A 39 -0.24 -6.08 -20.45
CA ALA A 39 -1.64 -5.75 -20.77
C ALA A 39 -2.63 -6.59 -19.94
N LEU A 40 -2.29 -7.85 -19.63
CA LEU A 40 -3.08 -8.69 -18.70
C LEU A 40 -3.00 -8.24 -17.25
N ARG A 41 -1.95 -7.50 -16.89
CA ARG A 41 -1.93 -6.76 -15.63
C ARG A 41 -3.01 -5.67 -15.73
N PHE A 42 -4.26 -6.04 -15.39
CA PHE A 42 -5.32 -5.13 -14.94
C PHE A 42 -4.85 -4.53 -13.61
N ASP A 43 -3.84 -3.68 -13.74
CA ASP A 43 -3.00 -3.34 -12.64
C ASP A 43 -3.67 -2.20 -11.90
N ARG A 44 -4.49 -2.57 -10.91
CA ARG A 44 -4.86 -1.63 -9.85
C ARG A 44 -3.60 -0.92 -9.31
N SER A 45 -2.40 -1.50 -9.42
CA SER A 45 -1.15 -0.85 -9.01
C SER A 45 -0.56 0.17 -10.00
N ARG A 46 -0.99 0.23 -11.28
CA ARG A 46 -0.61 1.35 -12.20
C ARG A 46 -1.43 2.62 -11.96
N GLU A 47 -2.65 2.50 -11.45
CA GLU A 47 -3.50 3.65 -11.05
C GLU A 47 -3.39 4.02 -9.57
N LEU A 48 -2.99 3.07 -8.70
CA LEU A 48 -2.62 3.38 -7.33
C LEU A 48 -1.26 4.08 -7.34
N LYS A 49 -1.29 5.42 -7.39
CA LYS A 49 -0.13 6.26 -7.11
C LYS A 49 0.61 5.71 -5.89
N PRO A 50 1.96 5.62 -5.92
CA PRO A 50 2.71 5.18 -4.76
C PRO A 50 2.33 6.08 -3.58
N LEU A 51 1.96 5.46 -2.46
CA LEU A 51 1.52 6.18 -1.28
C LEU A 51 2.56 7.23 -0.89
N THR A 52 2.06 8.42 -0.62
CA THR A 52 2.87 9.49 -0.02
C THR A 52 3.39 9.04 1.33
N ASP A 53 4.48 9.64 1.78
CA ASP A 53 5.02 9.36 3.10
C ASP A 53 4.01 9.66 4.21
N HIS A 54 3.15 10.67 4.03
CA HIS A 54 2.06 10.99 4.95
C HIS A 54 1.02 9.86 5.02
N GLU A 55 0.61 9.31 3.87
CA GLU A 55 -0.33 8.19 3.82
C GLU A 55 0.26 6.94 4.48
N LYS A 56 1.51 6.58 4.19
CA LYS A 56 2.20 5.45 4.83
C LYS A 56 2.27 5.59 6.34
N VAL A 57 2.56 6.80 6.84
CA VAL A 57 2.54 7.08 8.29
C VAL A 57 1.14 6.89 8.85
N ASN A 58 0.08 7.36 8.18
CA ASN A 58 -1.29 7.19 8.67
C ASN A 58 -1.73 5.73 8.68
N GLU A 59 -1.39 4.95 7.66
CA GLU A 59 -1.69 3.52 7.59
C GLU A 59 -1.05 2.76 8.73
N GLU A 60 0.25 2.99 8.96
CA GLU A 60 0.97 2.32 10.05
C GLU A 60 0.44 2.77 11.42
N ILE A 61 0.17 4.06 11.63
CA ILE A 61 -0.47 4.55 12.88
C ILE A 61 -1.83 3.88 13.10
N THR A 62 -2.64 3.73 12.05
CA THR A 62 -3.96 3.07 12.12
C THR A 62 -3.82 1.60 12.48
N LYS A 63 -2.90 0.89 11.82
CA LYS A 63 -2.56 -0.50 12.14
C LYS A 63 -2.12 -0.64 13.61
N GLN A 64 -1.28 0.26 14.09
CA GLN A 64 -0.84 0.26 15.48
C GLN A 64 -1.99 0.52 16.46
N LYS A 65 -2.90 1.46 16.18
CA LYS A 65 -4.12 1.65 17.00
C LYS A 65 -4.95 0.38 17.11
N ASN A 66 -5.16 -0.31 15.99
CA ASN A 66 -5.96 -1.53 15.93
C ASN A 66 -5.32 -2.72 16.66
N ALA A 67 -3.99 -2.69 16.86
CA ALA A 67 -3.28 -3.71 17.63
C ALA A 67 -3.36 -3.50 19.15
N CYS A 68 -3.85 -2.34 19.62
CA CYS A 68 -4.02 -2.09 21.06
C CYS A 68 -5.18 -2.93 21.62
N SER A 69 -4.95 -3.62 22.73
CA SER A 69 -5.93 -4.46 23.43
C SER A 69 -6.38 -3.91 24.79
N CYS A 70 -5.97 -2.67 25.12
CA CYS A 70 -6.42 -1.99 26.34
C CYS A 70 -7.95 -1.80 26.33
N CYS A 71 -8.60 -1.97 27.49
CA CYS A 71 -10.03 -1.65 27.66
C CYS A 71 -10.33 -0.20 27.27
N GLN A 72 -9.43 0.71 27.64
CA GLN A 72 -9.36 2.06 27.10
C GLN A 72 -8.19 2.13 26.12
N GLN A 73 -8.48 2.23 24.83
CA GLN A 73 -7.45 2.23 23.78
C GLN A 73 -6.41 3.34 24.00
N PHE A 74 -5.14 2.99 23.81
CA PHE A 74 -4.04 3.94 23.87
C PHE A 74 -4.19 5.00 22.78
N LYS A 75 -4.30 6.27 23.18
CA LYS A 75 -4.59 7.37 22.27
C LYS A 75 -3.39 7.72 21.41
N ILE A 76 -3.61 7.86 20.10
CA ILE A 76 -2.64 8.42 19.16
C ILE A 76 -3.35 9.46 18.30
N GLU A 77 -3.06 10.74 18.52
CA GLU A 77 -3.79 11.86 17.91
C GLU A 77 -2.88 12.64 16.97
N LYS A 78 -3.30 12.83 15.72
CA LYS A 78 -2.61 13.72 14.79
C LYS A 78 -2.92 15.16 15.20
N VAL A 79 -1.90 15.92 15.53
CA VAL A 79 -2.03 17.34 15.92
C VAL A 79 -1.80 18.26 14.73
N ALA A 80 -0.80 17.94 13.90
CA ALA A 80 -0.49 18.62 12.66
C ALA A 80 0.20 17.65 11.69
N GLU A 81 0.54 18.09 10.49
CA GLU A 81 1.37 17.29 9.59
C GLU A 81 2.70 16.94 10.26
N GLY A 82 3.04 15.64 10.23
CA GLY A 82 4.22 15.11 10.90
C GLY A 82 4.25 15.22 12.43
N HIS A 83 3.16 15.64 13.10
CA HIS A 83 3.14 15.84 14.55
C HIS A 83 1.98 15.09 15.21
N TYR A 84 2.30 14.28 16.22
CA TYR A 84 1.36 13.40 16.91
C TYR A 84 1.50 13.52 18.43
N ARG A 85 0.41 13.21 19.12
CA ARG A 85 0.33 13.08 20.57
C ARG A 85 0.07 11.61 20.91
N PHE A 86 0.73 11.11 21.96
CA PHE A 86 0.67 9.70 22.35
C PHE A 86 0.23 9.58 23.81
N GLY A 87 -0.73 8.68 24.08
CA GLY A 87 -1.39 8.55 25.37
C GLY A 87 -2.08 9.87 25.79
N ASP A 88 -2.17 10.09 27.09
CA ASP A 88 -2.72 11.33 27.66
C ASP A 88 -1.66 12.43 27.86
N THR A 89 -0.46 12.26 27.29
CA THR A 89 0.62 13.26 27.40
C THR A 89 0.28 14.52 26.60
N GLN A 90 0.67 15.70 27.07
CA GLN A 90 0.55 16.95 26.30
C GLN A 90 1.71 17.16 25.31
N ILE A 91 2.67 16.24 25.28
CA ILE A 91 3.89 16.35 24.48
C ILE A 91 3.57 16.01 23.01
N LYS A 92 3.82 16.97 22.13
CA LYS A 92 3.77 16.77 20.68
C LYS A 92 5.09 16.18 20.21
N ARG A 93 5.05 15.06 19.49
CA ARG A 93 6.22 14.39 18.93
C ARG A 93 6.18 14.45 17.41
N MET A 94 7.33 14.73 16.81
CA MET A 94 7.50 14.58 15.37
C MET A 94 7.49 13.11 14.98
N VAL A 95 6.84 12.79 13.87
CA VAL A 95 6.74 11.45 13.29
C VAL A 95 7.11 11.54 11.81
N ARG A 96 7.96 10.63 11.36
CA ARG A 96 8.40 10.53 9.96
C ARG A 96 8.46 9.08 9.52
N ILE A 97 8.69 8.85 8.23
CA ILE A 97 9.03 7.54 7.70
C ILE A 97 10.46 7.56 7.14
N LEU A 98 11.20 6.48 7.38
CA LEU A 98 12.54 6.27 6.83
C LEU A 98 12.67 4.80 6.42
N ARG A 99 12.93 4.54 5.13
CA ARG A 99 13.05 3.17 4.59
C ARG A 99 11.90 2.25 5.01
N SER A 100 10.67 2.76 4.88
CA SER A 100 9.43 2.07 5.27
C SER A 100 9.21 1.86 6.76
N THR A 101 10.07 2.39 7.63
CA THR A 101 9.88 2.36 9.09
C THR A 101 9.34 3.70 9.57
N VAL A 102 8.21 3.68 10.27
CA VAL A 102 7.67 4.88 10.94
C VAL A 102 8.45 5.13 12.23
N MET A 103 8.93 6.36 12.40
CA MET A 103 9.83 6.75 13.47
C MET A 103 9.24 7.90 14.28
N VAL A 104 9.36 7.84 15.60
CA VAL A 104 8.93 8.86 16.55
C VAL A 104 10.17 9.59 17.09
N ARG A 105 10.11 10.92 17.13
CA ARG A 105 11.15 11.74 17.76
C ARG A 105 11.09 11.57 19.28
N VAL A 106 12.20 11.12 19.84
CA VAL A 106 12.46 11.05 21.28
C VAL A 106 13.70 11.89 21.58
N GLY A 107 13.83 12.48 22.77
CA GLY A 107 14.79 13.56 23.05
C GLY A 107 16.13 13.48 22.28
N GLY A 108 16.89 12.41 22.51
CA GLY A 108 18.22 12.19 21.91
C GLY A 108 18.26 11.58 20.50
N GLY A 109 17.12 11.27 19.86
CA GLY A 109 17.14 10.56 18.58
C GLY A 109 15.78 10.25 17.96
N TRP A 110 15.76 9.19 17.15
CA TRP A 110 14.56 8.67 16.51
C TRP A 110 14.41 7.22 16.95
N GLU A 111 13.21 6.85 17.37
CA GLU A 111 12.85 5.51 17.80
C GLU A 111 11.78 4.96 16.86
N ALA A 112 11.80 3.65 16.56
CA ALA A 112 10.76 3.05 15.72
C ALA A 112 9.41 3.09 16.46
N LEU A 113 8.31 3.26 15.72
CA LEU A 113 6.98 3.44 16.31
C LEU A 113 6.56 2.23 17.16
N ASP A 114 6.87 1.02 16.72
CA ASP A 114 6.61 -0.23 17.44
C ASP A 114 7.41 -0.31 18.75
N GLU A 115 8.69 0.02 18.73
CA GLU A 115 9.54 0.12 19.92
C GLU A 115 9.03 1.18 20.89
N PHE A 116 8.67 2.37 20.38
CA PHE A 116 8.08 3.45 21.18
C PHE A 116 6.79 2.98 21.87
N LEU A 117 5.88 2.33 21.13
CA LEU A 117 4.62 1.83 21.68
C LEU A 117 4.83 0.68 22.66
N SER A 118 5.84 -0.17 22.48
CA SER A 118 6.15 -1.23 23.44
C SER A 118 6.50 -0.70 24.84
N LYS A 119 6.99 0.54 24.93
CA LYS A 119 7.37 1.20 26.19
C LYS A 119 6.25 2.07 26.79
N HIS A 120 5.22 2.44 26.01
CA HIS A 120 4.23 3.44 26.40
C HIS A 120 2.77 2.96 26.33
N ASP A 121 2.43 2.02 25.45
CA ASP A 121 1.10 1.41 25.39
C ASP A 121 1.00 0.30 26.46
N PRO A 122 0.12 0.44 27.48
CA PRO A 122 0.08 -0.48 28.63
C PRO A 122 -0.11 -1.95 28.26
N CYS A 123 -0.86 -2.26 27.19
CA CYS A 123 -1.06 -3.66 26.78
C CYS A 123 0.15 -4.29 26.08
N ARG A 124 1.19 -3.49 25.79
CA ARG A 124 2.41 -3.93 25.11
C ARG A 124 3.64 -3.89 26.00
N ALA A 125 3.58 -3.14 27.08
CA ALA A 125 4.60 -3.14 28.10
C ALA A 125 4.72 -4.58 28.62
N LYS A 126 5.86 -5.22 28.29
CA LYS A 126 6.24 -6.45 28.98
C LYS A 126 6.53 -6.02 30.42
N GLY A 127 5.69 -6.47 31.35
CA GLY A 127 5.95 -6.32 32.78
C GLY A 127 7.31 -6.88 33.16
#